data_AF-A0A497IDF4-F1
#
_entry.id   AF-A0A497IDF4-F1
#
_cell.length_a   1.000
_cell.length_b   1.000
_cell.length_c   1.000
_cell.angle_alpha   90.00
_cell.angle_beta   90.00
_cell.angle_gamma   90.00
#
_symmetry.space_group_name_H-M   'P 1'
#
loop_
_entity.id
_entity.type
_entity.pdbx_description
1 polymer ?
#
loop_
_entity_poly.entity_id
_entity_poly.type
_entity_poly.pdbx_seq_one_letter_code
_entity_poly.pdbx_strand_id
1 'polypeptide(L)'
;MNKAVAALLLVLIIALAYLVFSSRTATTKDEALRFVNEDLNSKYPDAYHEILEAEKEGGNWMIKARVTFDMGSPCPSRLHVDYKYPEFGYVVREDWITQDCQACINLPSDECVILFEEEAVIASHTRLGAQEVSEYILEHSDARPLARFYGDEGYPPDGKAVYTDVWLVTWQSDSDNSTLNVLLSKENGNIINVWGQ
;
A
#
# COMPACT_ATOMS: atom_id res chain seq x y z
N MET A 1 15.71 -55.97 24.32
CA MET A 1 15.37 -54.69 24.98
C MET A 1 14.18 -54.91 25.89
N ASN A 2 14.25 -54.56 27.18
CA ASN A 2 13.14 -54.81 28.11
C ASN A 2 11.95 -53.91 27.77
N LYS A 3 10.72 -54.46 27.79
CA LYS A 3 9.49 -53.71 27.49
C LYS A 3 9.32 -52.46 28.37
N ALA A 4 9.78 -52.53 29.62
CA ALA A 4 9.81 -51.39 30.54
C ALA A 4 10.71 -50.23 30.06
N VAL A 5 11.87 -50.51 29.44
CA VAL A 5 12.78 -49.47 28.92
C VAL A 5 12.17 -48.77 27.71
N ALA A 6 11.51 -49.53 26.83
CA ALA A 6 10.80 -48.99 25.68
C ALA A 6 9.61 -48.10 26.10
N ALA A 7 8.83 -48.52 27.10
CA ALA A 7 7.72 -47.73 27.64
C ALA A 7 8.20 -46.43 28.31
N LEU A 8 9.30 -46.48 29.08
CA LEU A 8 9.87 -45.30 29.73
C LEU A 8 10.37 -44.27 28.70
N LEU A 9 11.03 -44.71 27.63
CA LEU A 9 11.46 -43.85 26.52
C LEU A 9 10.26 -43.20 25.81
N LEU A 10 9.17 -43.94 25.57
CA LEU A 10 7.97 -43.39 24.94
C LEU A 10 7.34 -42.27 25.80
N VAL A 11 7.21 -42.49 27.12
CA VAL A 11 6.69 -41.48 28.05
C VAL A 11 7.60 -40.25 28.09
N LEU A 12 8.93 -40.42 28.06
CA LEU A 12 9.88 -39.31 28.02
C LEU A 12 9.72 -38.47 26.74
N ILE A 13 9.56 -39.12 25.57
CA ILE A 13 9.33 -38.44 24.29
C ILE A 13 8.01 -37.66 24.30
N ILE A 14 6.93 -38.25 24.83
CA ILE A 14 5.62 -37.58 24.94
C ILE A 14 5.70 -36.38 25.89
N ALA A 15 6.38 -36.51 27.03
CA ALA A 15 6.57 -35.41 27.99
C ALA A 15 7.41 -34.27 27.42
N LEU A 16 8.49 -34.58 26.68
CA LEU A 16 9.32 -33.61 25.98
C LEU A 16 8.52 -32.88 24.88
N ALA A 17 7.75 -33.63 24.08
CA ALA A 17 6.87 -33.04 23.07
C ALA A 17 5.84 -32.11 23.72
N TYR A 18 5.16 -32.56 24.79
CA TYR A 18 4.18 -31.75 25.51
C TYR A 18 4.79 -30.45 26.05
N LEU A 19 5.98 -30.50 26.64
CA LEU A 19 6.68 -29.29 27.11
C LEU A 19 6.94 -28.32 25.96
N VAL A 20 7.51 -28.80 24.84
CA VAL A 20 7.81 -27.99 23.64
C VAL A 20 6.56 -27.35 23.02
N PHE A 21 5.41 -28.04 23.03
CA PHE A 21 4.16 -27.49 22.50
C PHE A 21 3.44 -26.57 23.51
N SER A 22 3.53 -26.86 24.82
CA SER A 22 2.88 -26.07 25.88
C SER A 22 3.57 -24.73 26.19
N SER A 23 4.85 -24.58 25.82
CA SER A 23 5.65 -23.38 26.11
C SER A 23 5.66 -22.36 24.96
N ARG A 24 4.72 -22.44 24.00
CA ARG A 24 4.55 -21.38 23.00
C ARG A 24 3.99 -20.14 23.68
N THR A 25 4.88 -19.22 24.04
CA THR A 25 4.52 -17.86 24.44
C THR A 25 3.74 -17.21 23.29
N ALA A 26 2.61 -16.56 23.59
CA ALA A 26 1.83 -15.87 22.58
C ALA A 26 2.70 -14.83 21.85
N THR A 27 2.76 -14.94 20.53
CA THR A 27 3.57 -14.08 19.64
C THR A 27 3.34 -12.60 19.94
N THR A 28 4.43 -11.86 20.14
CA THR A 28 4.36 -10.41 20.42
C THR A 28 4.06 -9.62 19.15
N LYS A 29 3.60 -8.37 19.31
CA LYS A 29 3.40 -7.48 18.16
C LYS A 29 4.71 -7.27 17.40
N ASP A 30 5.79 -7.00 18.13
CA ASP A 30 7.11 -6.70 17.56
C ASP A 30 7.70 -7.90 16.79
N GLU A 31 7.48 -9.13 17.27
CA GLU A 31 7.89 -10.34 16.57
C GLU A 31 7.13 -10.53 15.26
N ALA A 32 5.80 -10.30 15.27
CA ALA A 32 4.98 -10.35 14.06
C ALA A 32 5.34 -9.26 13.05
N LEU A 33 5.53 -8.02 13.52
CA LEU A 33 5.96 -6.89 12.68
C LEU A 33 7.36 -7.13 12.09
N ARG A 34 8.31 -7.66 12.86
CA ARG A 34 9.64 -8.01 12.35
C ARG A 34 9.55 -9.07 11.26
N PHE A 35 8.79 -10.14 11.47
CA PHE A 35 8.61 -11.18 10.46
C PHE A 35 7.99 -10.64 9.17
N VAL A 36 6.93 -9.84 9.28
CA VAL A 36 6.27 -9.22 8.11
C VAL A 36 7.25 -8.32 7.35
N ASN A 37 8.04 -7.49 8.05
CA ASN A 37 9.07 -6.69 7.41
C ASN A 37 10.15 -7.56 6.74
N GLU A 38 10.59 -8.66 7.34
CA GLU A 38 11.56 -9.60 6.74
C GLU A 38 11.00 -10.26 5.46
N ASP A 39 9.73 -10.68 5.45
CA ASP A 39 9.05 -11.24 4.26
C ASP A 39 8.88 -10.18 3.16
N LEU A 40 8.43 -8.96 3.51
CA LEU A 40 8.29 -7.84 2.56
C LEU A 40 9.63 -7.47 1.91
N ASN A 41 10.69 -7.29 2.71
CA ASN A 41 12.04 -7.01 2.19
C ASN A 41 12.60 -8.16 1.33
N SER A 42 12.26 -9.42 1.65
CA SER A 42 12.72 -10.57 0.87
C SER A 42 11.97 -10.78 -0.44
N LYS A 43 10.68 -10.41 -0.51
CA LYS A 43 9.84 -10.56 -1.72
C LYS A 43 9.91 -9.36 -2.64
N TYR A 44 9.97 -8.16 -2.07
CA TYR A 44 9.83 -6.89 -2.77
C TYR A 44 11.03 -5.96 -2.47
N PRO A 45 12.27 -6.40 -2.76
CA PRO A 45 13.49 -5.68 -2.34
C PRO A 45 13.64 -4.29 -2.97
N ASP A 46 13.07 -4.09 -4.15
CA ASP A 46 13.15 -2.83 -4.91
C ASP A 46 11.90 -1.93 -4.73
N ALA A 47 10.94 -2.35 -3.90
CA ALA A 47 9.68 -1.64 -3.68
C ALA A 47 9.66 -0.89 -2.34
N TYR A 48 9.02 0.27 -2.33
CA TYR A 48 8.65 0.93 -1.07
C TYR A 48 7.59 0.08 -0.37
N HIS A 49 7.70 -0.10 0.94
CA HIS A 49 6.72 -0.84 1.72
C HIS A 49 6.50 -0.21 3.09
N GLU A 50 5.26 -0.27 3.57
CA GLU A 50 4.84 0.32 4.84
C GLU A 50 3.74 -0.53 5.48
N ILE A 51 3.86 -0.81 6.77
CA ILE A 51 2.80 -1.45 7.55
C ILE A 51 1.79 -0.38 7.95
N LEU A 52 0.58 -0.46 7.39
CA LEU A 52 -0.52 0.47 7.61
C LEU A 52 -1.26 0.16 8.92
N GLU A 53 -1.43 -1.13 9.21
CA GLU A 53 -2.29 -1.62 10.28
C GLU A 53 -1.69 -2.88 10.91
N ALA A 54 -1.86 -3.05 12.23
CA ALA A 54 -1.42 -4.25 12.94
C ALA A 54 -2.25 -4.47 14.20
N GLU A 55 -3.29 -5.30 14.08
CA GLU A 55 -4.30 -5.60 15.11
C GLU A 55 -4.26 -7.07 15.53
N LYS A 56 -4.82 -7.37 16.72
CA LYS A 56 -4.84 -8.74 17.25
C LYS A 56 -6.25 -9.31 17.21
N GLU A 57 -6.44 -10.32 16.37
CA GLU A 57 -7.72 -11.03 16.23
C GLU A 57 -7.60 -12.44 16.85
N GLY A 58 -8.08 -12.56 18.09
CA GLY A 58 -7.94 -13.78 18.88
C GLY A 58 -6.48 -14.12 19.17
N GLY A 59 -6.01 -15.25 18.65
CA GLY A 59 -4.62 -15.71 18.78
C GLY A 59 -3.65 -15.14 17.74
N ASN A 60 -4.15 -14.51 16.66
CA ASN A 60 -3.32 -14.11 15.51
C ASN A 60 -3.13 -12.59 15.43
N TRP A 61 -2.08 -12.17 14.73
CA TRP A 61 -1.90 -10.79 14.30
C TRP A 61 -2.40 -10.65 12.87
N MET A 62 -3.32 -9.71 12.66
CA MET A 62 -3.79 -9.26 11.36
C MET A 62 -2.99 -7.99 11.04
N ILE A 63 -2.14 -8.05 10.02
CA ILE A 63 -1.21 -6.98 9.66
C ILE A 63 -1.43 -6.63 8.19
N LYS A 64 -1.77 -5.37 7.90
CA LYS A 64 -1.96 -4.87 6.54
C LYS A 64 -0.75 -4.02 6.15
N ALA A 65 -0.18 -4.29 4.98
CA ALA A 65 0.92 -3.51 4.41
C ALA A 65 0.57 -2.99 3.01
N ARG A 66 1.11 -1.82 2.66
CA ARG A 66 1.24 -1.40 1.25
C ARG A 66 2.61 -1.79 0.74
N VAL A 67 2.66 -2.17 -0.53
CA VAL A 67 3.88 -2.30 -1.33
C VAL A 67 3.66 -1.47 -2.60
N THR A 68 4.55 -0.52 -2.85
CA THR A 68 4.45 0.44 -3.95
C THR A 68 5.72 0.38 -4.81
N PHE A 69 5.54 -0.02 -6.06
CA PHE A 69 6.55 -0.02 -7.09
C PHE A 69 6.51 1.31 -7.84
N ASP A 70 7.67 1.79 -8.28
CA ASP A 70 7.81 2.97 -9.14
C ASP A 70 7.08 4.23 -8.61
N MET A 71 7.14 4.45 -7.29
CA MET A 71 6.39 5.49 -6.55
C MET A 71 6.58 6.93 -7.08
N GLY A 72 7.70 7.21 -7.74
CA GLY A 72 7.99 8.51 -8.37
C GLY A 72 7.80 8.55 -9.89
N SER A 73 7.19 7.52 -10.48
CA SER A 73 6.87 7.45 -11.92
C SER A 73 5.44 7.91 -12.20
N PRO A 74 5.04 8.08 -13.48
CA PRO A 74 3.64 8.29 -13.82
C PRO A 74 2.71 7.10 -13.56
N CYS A 75 3.24 5.88 -13.45
CA CYS A 75 2.44 4.65 -13.39
C CYS A 75 2.79 3.80 -12.15
N PRO A 76 2.73 4.36 -10.92
CA PRO A 76 3.07 3.63 -9.70
C PRO A 76 2.12 2.45 -9.51
N SER A 77 2.67 1.26 -9.26
CA SER A 77 1.87 0.06 -9.03
C SER A 77 1.79 -0.23 -7.54
N ARG A 78 0.58 -0.35 -7.00
CA ARG A 78 0.30 -0.53 -5.57
C ARG A 78 -0.35 -1.89 -5.34
N LEU A 79 0.28 -2.65 -4.46
CA LEU A 79 -0.21 -3.91 -3.93
C LEU A 79 -0.56 -3.73 -2.44
N HIS A 80 -1.74 -4.21 -2.03
CA HIS A 80 -2.04 -4.43 -0.61
C HIS A 80 -1.68 -5.87 -0.25
N VAL A 81 -0.97 -6.04 0.87
CA VAL A 81 -0.54 -7.33 1.37
C VAL A 81 -1.08 -7.54 2.78
N ASP A 82 -2.06 -8.44 2.89
CA ASP A 82 -2.72 -8.81 4.15
C ASP A 82 -2.06 -10.05 4.73
N TYR A 83 -1.43 -9.90 5.89
CA TYR A 83 -0.80 -10.97 6.65
C TYR A 83 -1.69 -11.40 7.82
N LYS A 84 -1.92 -12.72 7.89
CA LYS A 84 -2.39 -13.38 9.11
C LYS A 84 -1.22 -14.12 9.73
N TYR A 85 -0.46 -13.43 10.60
CA TYR A 85 0.72 -13.99 11.26
C TYR A 85 0.33 -14.69 12.57
N PRO A 86 0.88 -15.89 12.89
CA PRO A 86 0.04 -16.92 13.47
C PRO A 86 0.54 -17.50 14.79
N GLU A 87 -0.25 -18.42 15.34
CA GLU A 87 0.23 -19.46 16.27
C GLU A 87 0.65 -20.76 15.54
N PHE A 88 0.21 -20.99 14.29
CA PHE A 88 0.36 -22.29 13.57
C PHE A 88 0.76 -22.26 12.07
N GLY A 89 0.85 -21.11 11.41
CA GLY A 89 1.26 -20.98 9.99
C GLY A 89 0.70 -19.71 9.36
N TYR A 90 1.51 -18.96 8.60
CA TYR A 90 1.12 -17.63 8.12
C TYR A 90 0.36 -17.73 6.80
N VAL A 91 -0.68 -16.89 6.64
CA VAL A 91 -1.40 -16.71 5.38
C VAL A 91 -1.12 -15.31 4.88
N VAL A 92 -0.78 -15.20 3.60
CA VAL A 92 -0.62 -13.92 2.90
C VAL A 92 -1.70 -13.85 1.83
N ARG A 93 -2.38 -12.70 1.73
CA ARG A 93 -3.24 -12.34 0.61
C ARG A 93 -2.68 -11.09 -0.05
N GLU A 94 -2.68 -11.09 -1.37
CA GLU A 94 -2.09 -10.05 -2.21
C GLU A 94 -3.20 -9.55 -3.16
N ASP A 95 -3.65 -8.31 -2.99
CA ASP A 95 -4.69 -7.67 -3.81
C ASP A 95 -4.11 -6.40 -4.48
N TRP A 96 -4.04 -6.39 -5.81
CA TRP A 96 -3.57 -5.22 -6.58
C TRP A 96 -4.60 -4.10 -6.59
N ILE A 97 -4.14 -2.88 -6.30
CA ILE A 97 -4.95 -1.66 -6.31
C ILE A 97 -4.66 -0.83 -7.56
N THR A 98 -3.38 -0.70 -7.92
CA THR A 98 -2.93 -0.11 -9.19
C THR A 98 -1.88 -0.98 -9.85
N GLN A 99 -1.98 -1.14 -11.17
CA GLN A 99 -1.09 -1.98 -11.99
C GLN A 99 -1.24 -1.53 -13.45
N ASP A 100 -0.18 -1.67 -14.27
CA ASP A 100 -0.20 -1.37 -15.72
C ASP A 100 -0.78 0.02 -16.07
N CYS A 101 -0.50 1.01 -15.22
CA CYS A 101 -1.03 2.37 -15.29
C CYS A 101 -2.57 2.48 -15.21
N GLN A 102 -3.23 1.57 -14.50
CA GLN A 102 -4.66 1.59 -14.23
C GLN A 102 -4.94 1.85 -12.75
N ALA A 103 -5.84 2.80 -12.48
CA ALA A 103 -6.46 3.02 -11.17
C ALA A 103 -7.85 2.37 -11.14
N CYS A 104 -8.33 1.98 -9.96
CA CYS A 104 -9.62 1.29 -9.79
C CYS A 104 -9.76 0.01 -10.64
N ILE A 105 -8.77 -0.89 -10.55
CA ILE A 105 -8.76 -2.15 -11.31
C ILE A 105 -10.07 -2.93 -11.06
N ASN A 106 -10.68 -3.45 -12.14
CA ASN A 106 -11.96 -4.16 -12.16
C ASN A 106 -13.22 -3.33 -11.84
N LEU A 107 -13.13 -2.00 -11.72
CA LEU A 107 -14.28 -1.11 -11.53
C LEU A 107 -14.55 -0.25 -12.78
N PRO A 108 -15.82 0.10 -13.07
CA PRO A 108 -16.13 1.09 -14.10
C PRO A 108 -15.74 2.50 -13.62
N SER A 109 -15.56 3.43 -14.56
CA SER A 109 -14.98 4.76 -14.27
C SER A 109 -15.87 5.66 -13.40
N ASP A 110 -17.17 5.41 -13.37
CA ASP A 110 -18.18 6.10 -12.57
C ASP A 110 -18.36 5.51 -11.16
N GLU A 111 -17.78 4.34 -10.87
CA GLU A 111 -17.67 3.75 -9.53
C GLU A 111 -16.25 3.89 -8.93
N CYS A 112 -15.34 4.54 -9.65
CA CYS A 112 -13.93 4.67 -9.28
C CYS A 112 -13.69 5.80 -8.26
N VAL A 113 -13.80 5.46 -6.98
CA VAL A 113 -13.37 6.35 -5.88
C VAL A 113 -11.85 6.27 -5.72
N ILE A 114 -11.16 7.40 -5.88
CA ILE A 114 -9.70 7.53 -5.71
C ILE A 114 -9.38 7.59 -4.22
N LEU A 115 -8.89 6.48 -3.67
CA LEU A 115 -8.61 6.30 -2.23
C LEU A 115 -7.13 6.44 -1.87
N PHE A 116 -6.22 6.23 -2.83
CA PHE A 116 -4.78 6.23 -2.57
C PHE A 116 -3.99 7.19 -3.48
N GLU A 117 -2.81 7.57 -3.00
CA GLU A 117 -1.86 8.47 -3.67
C GLU A 117 -1.56 7.99 -5.10
N GLU A 118 -1.30 6.69 -5.26
CA GLU A 118 -0.96 6.05 -6.54
C GLU A 118 -2.12 6.09 -7.54
N GLU A 119 -3.37 5.94 -7.07
CA GLU A 119 -4.56 6.08 -7.91
C GLU A 119 -4.74 7.53 -8.36
N ALA A 120 -4.48 8.50 -7.48
CA ALA A 120 -4.54 9.92 -7.82
C ALA A 120 -3.47 10.30 -8.86
N VAL A 121 -2.24 9.80 -8.70
CA VAL A 121 -1.17 9.99 -9.69
C VAL A 121 -1.61 9.49 -11.07
N ILE A 122 -2.06 8.23 -11.17
CA ILE A 122 -2.51 7.65 -12.45
C ILE A 122 -3.71 8.42 -13.00
N ALA A 123 -4.71 8.73 -12.17
CA ALA A 123 -5.90 9.47 -12.60
C ALA A 123 -5.55 10.86 -13.17
N SER A 124 -4.53 11.53 -12.62
CA SER A 124 -4.13 12.87 -13.04
C SER A 124 -3.67 12.99 -14.50
N HIS A 125 -3.12 11.92 -15.09
CA HIS A 125 -2.67 11.91 -16.48
C HIS A 125 -3.47 10.98 -17.42
N THR A 126 -4.25 10.03 -16.89
CA THR A 126 -5.02 9.07 -17.71
C THR A 126 -6.50 9.40 -17.91
N ARG A 127 -7.09 10.30 -17.10
CA ARG A 127 -8.52 10.63 -17.14
C ARG A 127 -8.87 11.64 -18.24
N LEU A 128 -10.17 11.77 -18.55
CA LEU A 128 -10.64 12.79 -19.48
C LEU A 128 -10.33 14.20 -18.93
N GLY A 129 -9.72 15.05 -19.76
CA GLY A 129 -9.21 16.37 -19.37
C GLY A 129 -7.70 16.39 -19.09
N ALA A 130 -7.01 15.25 -19.14
CA ALA A 130 -5.60 15.13 -18.80
C ALA A 130 -4.60 15.49 -19.93
N GLN A 131 -5.04 16.16 -20.99
CA GLN A 131 -4.20 16.45 -22.17
C GLN A 131 -2.96 17.28 -21.80
N GLU A 132 -3.15 18.38 -21.07
CA GLU A 132 -2.06 19.26 -20.61
C GLU A 132 -1.05 18.51 -19.71
N VAL A 133 -1.55 17.58 -18.89
CA VAL A 133 -0.72 16.75 -17.99
C VAL A 133 0.09 15.72 -18.79
N SER A 134 -0.54 15.10 -19.80
CA SER A 134 0.14 14.18 -20.72
C SER A 134 1.23 14.89 -21.54
N GLU A 135 0.95 16.10 -22.03
CA GLU A 135 1.92 16.93 -22.76
C GLU A 135 3.10 17.31 -21.85
N TYR A 136 2.83 17.77 -20.62
CA TYR A 136 3.87 18.09 -19.64
C TYR A 136 4.77 16.88 -19.30
N ILE A 137 4.22 15.68 -19.09
CA ILE A 137 5.02 14.46 -18.81
C ILE A 137 5.87 14.05 -20.02
N LEU A 138 5.42 14.32 -21.25
CA LEU A 138 6.18 14.05 -22.47
C LEU A 138 7.31 15.07 -22.70
N GLU A 139 7.10 16.34 -22.33
CA GLU A 139 8.12 17.40 -22.41
C GLU A 139 9.14 17.30 -21.27
N HIS A 140 8.71 16.89 -20.07
CA HIS A 140 9.51 16.74 -18.86
C HIS A 140 9.56 15.27 -18.42
N SER A 141 10.35 14.44 -19.12
CA SER A 141 10.45 13.00 -18.86
C SER A 141 10.99 12.61 -17.46
N ASP A 142 11.56 13.57 -16.75
CA ASP A 142 12.05 13.48 -15.37
C ASP A 142 11.05 14.01 -14.33
N ALA A 143 9.85 14.42 -14.76
CA ALA A 143 8.82 14.92 -13.87
C ALA A 143 8.32 13.84 -12.89
N ARG A 144 8.39 14.15 -11.59
CA ARG A 144 7.91 13.28 -10.51
C ARG A 144 6.59 13.79 -9.95
N PRO A 145 5.60 12.91 -9.73
CA PRO A 145 4.35 13.30 -9.09
C PRO A 145 4.44 13.25 -7.56
N LEU A 146 3.76 14.19 -6.91
CA LEU A 146 3.47 14.20 -5.48
C LEU A 146 1.96 14.36 -5.28
N ALA A 147 1.29 13.33 -4.77
CA ALA A 147 -0.14 13.36 -4.47
C ALA A 147 -0.39 13.71 -2.99
N ARG A 148 -1.40 14.56 -2.74
CA ARG A 148 -1.88 14.89 -1.38
C ARG A 148 -3.40 14.97 -1.35
N PHE A 149 -4.00 14.27 -0.39
CA PHE A 149 -5.44 14.33 -0.16
C PHE A 149 -5.84 15.53 0.72
N TYR A 150 -6.97 16.13 0.39
CA TYR A 150 -7.63 17.20 1.13
C TYR A 150 -9.10 16.81 1.38
N GLY A 151 -9.36 16.24 2.56
CA GLY A 151 -10.71 15.91 3.05
C GLY A 151 -11.41 17.13 3.66
N ASP A 152 -11.87 16.99 4.91
CA ASP A 152 -12.67 18.01 5.63
C ASP A 152 -12.00 19.39 5.76
N GLU A 153 -10.67 19.45 5.88
CA GLU A 153 -9.91 20.72 5.93
C GLU A 153 -9.95 21.48 4.59
N GLY A 154 -10.09 20.73 3.49
CA GLY A 154 -10.16 21.23 2.13
C GLY A 154 -8.90 21.91 1.58
N TYR A 155 -8.90 22.15 0.28
CA TYR A 155 -7.85 22.85 -0.46
C TYR A 155 -8.34 24.25 -0.87
N PRO A 156 -7.66 25.35 -0.43
CA PRO A 156 -8.01 26.73 -0.80
C PRO A 156 -7.04 27.32 -1.85
N PRO A 157 -7.26 27.11 -3.17
CA PRO A 157 -6.42 27.72 -4.19
C PRO A 157 -6.63 29.25 -4.25
N ASP A 158 -5.59 30.01 -3.95
CA ASP A 158 -5.45 31.46 -4.15
C ASP A 158 -6.71 32.30 -3.86
N GLY A 159 -7.29 32.12 -2.66
CA GLY A 159 -8.43 32.89 -2.18
C GLY A 159 -9.76 32.60 -2.87
N LYS A 160 -9.88 31.49 -3.60
CA LYS A 160 -11.11 30.99 -4.21
C LYS A 160 -11.91 30.11 -3.23
N ALA A 161 -12.95 29.45 -3.74
CA ALA A 161 -13.71 28.45 -3.00
C ALA A 161 -12.80 27.31 -2.49
N VAL A 162 -13.10 26.81 -1.29
CA VAL A 162 -12.43 25.65 -0.71
C VAL A 162 -13.00 24.39 -1.34
N TYR A 163 -12.14 23.50 -1.83
CA TYR A 163 -12.52 22.20 -2.36
C TYR A 163 -12.27 21.10 -1.32
N THR A 164 -13.28 20.31 -0.98
CA THR A 164 -13.17 19.15 -0.07
C THR A 164 -13.27 17.84 -0.83
N ASP A 165 -12.76 16.75 -0.27
CA ASP A 165 -12.68 15.44 -0.92
C ASP A 165 -11.99 15.51 -2.30
N VAL A 166 -10.83 16.17 -2.33
CA VAL A 166 -10.01 16.33 -3.53
C VAL A 166 -8.58 15.84 -3.33
N TRP A 167 -7.96 15.42 -4.43
CA TRP A 167 -6.54 15.16 -4.49
C TRP A 167 -5.85 16.28 -5.25
N LEU A 168 -4.77 16.82 -4.69
CA LEU A 168 -3.82 17.65 -5.42
C LEU A 168 -2.66 16.74 -5.85
N VAL A 169 -2.38 16.67 -7.15
CA VAL A 169 -1.19 16.02 -7.69
C VAL A 169 -0.30 17.10 -8.29
N THR A 170 0.87 17.31 -7.70
CA THR A 170 1.89 18.21 -8.23
C THR A 170 2.94 17.39 -8.97
N TRP A 171 3.07 17.63 -10.26
CA TRP A 171 4.18 17.13 -11.07
C TRP A 171 5.31 18.15 -11.02
N GLN A 172 6.52 17.72 -10.67
CA GLN A 172 7.70 18.57 -10.59
C GLN A 172 8.83 18.01 -11.45
N SER A 173 9.34 18.82 -12.38
CA SER A 173 10.51 18.52 -13.21
C SER A 173 11.80 18.76 -12.40
N ASP A 174 12.67 17.76 -12.30
CA ASP A 174 13.96 17.87 -11.59
C ASP A 174 14.96 18.77 -12.38
N SER A 175 14.83 18.80 -13.71
CA SER A 175 15.79 19.42 -14.64
C SER A 175 15.66 20.94 -14.76
N ASP A 176 14.45 21.48 -14.66
CA ASP A 176 14.19 22.93 -14.77
C ASP A 176 13.37 23.51 -13.60
N ASN A 177 12.89 22.68 -12.67
CA ASN A 177 12.04 23.07 -11.52
C ASN A 177 10.66 23.64 -11.93
N SER A 178 10.23 23.44 -13.17
CA SER A 178 8.83 23.68 -13.53
C SER A 178 7.89 22.77 -12.73
N THR A 179 6.66 23.24 -12.50
CA THR A 179 5.64 22.43 -11.85
C THR A 179 4.30 22.52 -12.56
N LEU A 180 3.57 21.40 -12.59
CA LEU A 180 2.17 21.34 -13.03
C LEU A 180 1.31 20.76 -11.91
N ASN A 181 0.29 21.50 -11.49
CA ASN A 181 -0.63 21.10 -10.44
C ASN A 181 -1.95 20.64 -11.06
N VAL A 182 -2.45 19.49 -10.60
CA VAL A 182 -3.70 18.88 -11.05
C VAL A 182 -4.59 18.66 -9.84
N LEU A 183 -5.80 19.23 -9.84
CA LEU A 183 -6.80 19.01 -8.80
C LEU A 183 -7.83 18.00 -9.30
N LEU A 184 -8.02 16.91 -8.56
CA LEU A 184 -8.92 15.80 -8.90
C LEU A 184 -10.04 15.67 -7.86
N SER A 185 -11.24 15.28 -8.31
CA SER A 185 -12.27 14.77 -7.40
C SER A 185 -11.92 13.38 -6.90
N LYS A 186 -12.07 13.13 -5.59
CA LYS A 186 -11.98 11.79 -4.98
C LYS A 186 -13.06 10.85 -5.50
N GLU A 187 -14.27 11.34 -5.79
CA GLU A 187 -15.43 10.47 -6.08
C GLU A 187 -15.34 9.69 -7.38
N ASN A 188 -14.60 10.22 -8.38
CA ASN A 188 -14.55 9.68 -9.74
C ASN A 188 -13.22 9.93 -10.47
N GLY A 189 -12.24 10.58 -9.82
CA GLY A 189 -10.96 10.94 -10.43
C GLY A 189 -11.03 12.00 -11.53
N ASN A 190 -12.16 12.68 -11.71
CA ASN A 190 -12.27 13.73 -12.73
C ASN A 190 -11.38 14.93 -12.39
N ILE A 191 -10.74 15.49 -13.42
CA ILE A 191 -9.94 16.70 -13.32
C ILE A 191 -10.86 17.92 -13.13
N ILE A 192 -10.66 18.61 -12.02
CA ILE A 192 -11.35 19.84 -11.64
C ILE A 192 -10.63 21.05 -12.21
N ASN A 193 -9.29 21.07 -12.14
CA ASN A 193 -8.45 22.16 -12.61
C ASN A 193 -7.01 21.70 -12.86
N VAL A 194 -6.31 22.35 -13.80
CA VAL A 194 -4.88 22.18 -14.09
C VAL A 194 -4.23 23.56 -14.13
N TRP A 195 -3.03 23.73 -13.56
CA TRP A 195 -2.26 24.98 -13.64
C TRP A 195 -0.77 24.79 -13.34
N GLY A 196 0.09 25.47 -14.10
CA GLY A 196 1.54 25.48 -13.88
C GLY A 196 2.05 26.66 -13.04
N GLN A 197 3.33 26.59 -12.64
CA GLN A 197 4.14 27.70 -12.11
C GLN A 197 5.50 27.76 -12.82
#